data_AF-A0A4R5FD47-F1
#
_entry.id   AF-A0A4R5FD47-F1
#
_cell.length_a   1.000
_cell.length_b   1.000
_cell.length_c   1.000
_cell.angle_alpha   90.00
_cell.angle_beta   90.00
_cell.angle_gamma   90.00
#
_symmetry.space_group_name_H-M   'P 1'
#
loop_
_entity.id
_entity.type
_entity.pdbx_description
1 polymer ?
#
loop_
_entity_poly.entity_id
_entity_poly.type
_entity_poly.pdbx_seq_one_letter_code
_entity_poly.pdbx_strand_id
1 'polypeptide(L)'
;MEILNFLKQMGKSGLLEAKIKTNILIVKSAYDQIVDNLKSISESNDNSDYYWIITEMKNHLNYKEVELLVDLTNDLPNTNIFLSVLEKEKFFWERKIESGYSKDIECAKISLCTSDFLAFVIGKKYDLHLLINKNSFWSKVYSNIALDINVFILQSNLLCNLEGIQKAHVPVNYALSMFLLHKKKEALAKFKRILSNDREHRLEGMHQAEYFLTVENFFSRLKLNFIPQINYLNQLKPINFENENNQYITKDEIKILIDKEDYFNKRNFVIDKKYLLRSVNICDEKKLKELYFTFFNFFDNKISKNQIEVLYSCFTEINPKYEEYQIKIIRIKLIELINEKEIAKDLIYFSYYLVTNVLDSSYEKIKFLTSTFFNTKGLSASTISDVFSDRFGKDKSYSSELPRSLVDKINDI
;
A
#
# COMPACT_ATOMS: atom_id res chain seq x y z
N MET A 1 -35.18 17.05 -22.76
CA MET A 1 -35.19 15.56 -22.71
C MET A 1 -33.79 14.97 -22.52
N GLU A 2 -32.72 15.79 -22.44
CA GLU A 2 -31.31 15.34 -22.46
C GLU A 2 -30.68 15.12 -21.07
N ILE A 3 -31.09 15.86 -20.04
CA ILE A 3 -30.59 15.72 -18.64
C ILE A 3 -30.84 14.31 -18.08
N LEU A 4 -31.97 13.70 -18.42
CA LEU A 4 -32.32 12.33 -18.01
C LEU A 4 -31.41 11.26 -18.63
N ASN A 5 -30.89 11.48 -19.83
CA ASN A 5 -29.96 10.57 -20.48
C ASN A 5 -28.53 10.76 -19.96
N PHE A 6 -28.14 12.00 -19.63
CA PHE A 6 -26.83 12.30 -19.03
C PHE A 6 -26.69 11.77 -17.60
N LEU A 7 -27.72 11.95 -16.76
CA LEU A 7 -27.72 11.44 -15.38
C LEU A 7 -27.81 9.90 -15.32
N LYS A 8 -28.43 9.25 -16.31
CA LYS A 8 -28.40 7.79 -16.50
C LYS A 8 -26.99 7.27 -16.81
N GLN A 9 -26.13 8.05 -17.48
CA GLN A 9 -24.74 7.64 -17.75
C GLN A 9 -23.85 7.64 -16.50
N MET A 10 -24.16 8.47 -15.49
CA MET A 10 -23.43 8.51 -14.22
C MET A 10 -23.83 7.40 -13.22
N GLY A 11 -24.93 6.70 -13.44
CA GLY A 11 -25.47 5.68 -12.55
C GLY A 11 -25.23 4.25 -13.03
N LYS A 12 -23.99 3.75 -13.05
CA LYS A 12 -23.68 2.32 -13.34
C LYS A 12 -23.46 1.45 -12.09
N SER A 13 -24.08 1.78 -10.97
CA SER A 13 -24.23 0.86 -9.84
C SER A 13 -25.63 0.99 -9.24
N GLY A 14 -26.41 -0.09 -9.25
CA GLY A 14 -27.87 -0.09 -9.00
C GLY A 14 -28.33 0.43 -7.63
N LEU A 15 -27.42 0.74 -6.71
CA LEU A 15 -27.71 1.40 -5.43
C LEU A 15 -27.72 2.94 -5.53
N LEU A 16 -27.08 3.52 -6.55
CA LEU A 16 -27.12 4.96 -6.83
C LEU A 16 -28.38 5.37 -7.60
N GLU A 17 -28.99 4.52 -8.42
CA GLU A 17 -30.19 4.88 -9.20
C GLU A 17 -31.40 5.29 -8.33
N ALA A 18 -31.55 4.69 -7.15
CA ALA A 18 -32.62 5.05 -6.21
C ALA A 18 -32.38 6.43 -5.58
N LYS A 19 -31.16 6.70 -5.07
CA LYS A 19 -30.78 8.02 -4.52
C LYS A 19 -30.74 9.13 -5.58
N ILE A 20 -30.32 8.79 -6.80
CA ILE A 20 -30.33 9.69 -7.96
C ILE A 20 -31.77 10.02 -8.35
N LYS A 21 -32.70 9.07 -8.39
CA LYS A 21 -34.13 9.38 -8.65
C LYS A 21 -34.75 10.32 -7.62
N THR A 22 -34.44 10.14 -6.33
CA THR A 22 -34.97 11.01 -5.27
C THR A 22 -34.35 12.41 -5.30
N ASN A 23 -33.04 12.51 -5.57
CA ASN A 23 -32.38 13.81 -5.74
C ASN A 23 -32.80 14.50 -7.05
N ILE A 24 -33.03 13.77 -8.14
CA ILE A 24 -33.54 14.34 -9.42
C ILE A 24 -34.89 15.02 -9.26
N LEU A 25 -35.76 14.50 -8.38
CA LEU A 25 -37.09 15.07 -8.14
C LEU A 25 -37.07 16.39 -7.36
N ILE A 26 -36.06 16.62 -6.52
CA ILE A 26 -35.91 17.85 -5.71
C ILE A 26 -34.99 18.86 -6.42
N VAL A 27 -33.91 18.39 -7.05
CA VAL A 27 -32.94 19.24 -7.74
C VAL A 27 -33.54 19.85 -8.99
N LYS A 28 -34.47 19.18 -9.67
CA LYS A 28 -35.06 19.71 -10.92
C LYS A 28 -35.90 20.97 -10.71
N SER A 29 -36.71 21.06 -9.65
CA SER A 29 -37.52 22.28 -9.43
C SER A 29 -36.65 23.47 -9.04
N ALA A 30 -35.67 23.27 -8.14
CA ALA A 30 -34.72 24.32 -7.78
C ALA A 30 -33.84 24.73 -8.97
N TYR A 31 -33.40 23.77 -9.78
CA TYR A 31 -32.64 24.01 -11.02
C TYR A 31 -33.47 24.80 -12.04
N ASP A 32 -34.69 24.35 -12.35
CA ASP A 32 -35.58 24.99 -13.32
C ASP A 32 -35.90 26.42 -12.85
N GLN A 33 -36.18 26.62 -11.55
CA GLN A 33 -36.46 27.93 -10.96
C GLN A 33 -35.23 28.85 -10.96
N ILE A 34 -34.03 28.35 -10.69
CA ILE A 34 -32.79 29.13 -10.80
C ILE A 34 -32.50 29.51 -12.26
N VAL A 35 -32.68 28.60 -13.20
CA VAL A 35 -32.47 28.86 -14.64
C VAL A 35 -33.50 29.85 -15.18
N ASP A 36 -34.76 29.75 -14.76
CA ASP A 36 -35.80 30.69 -15.19
C ASP A 36 -35.61 32.08 -14.57
N ASN A 37 -35.19 32.14 -13.29
CA ASN A 37 -34.76 33.40 -12.67
C ASN A 37 -33.56 34.00 -13.40
N LEU A 38 -32.56 33.20 -13.77
CA LEU A 38 -31.40 33.65 -14.55
C LEU A 38 -31.81 34.24 -15.90
N LYS A 39 -32.78 33.65 -16.61
CA LYS A 39 -33.30 34.20 -17.89
C LYS A 39 -34.07 35.51 -17.72
N SER A 40 -34.65 35.74 -16.54
CA SER A 40 -35.48 36.92 -16.26
C SER A 40 -34.70 38.16 -15.86
N ILE A 41 -33.40 38.01 -15.53
CA ILE A 41 -32.53 39.11 -15.11
C ILE A 41 -32.06 39.89 -16.36
N SER A 42 -32.38 41.18 -16.41
CA SER A 42 -31.74 42.14 -17.32
C SER A 42 -30.26 42.29 -16.96
N GLU A 43 -29.38 42.71 -17.89
CA GLU A 43 -27.94 42.95 -17.65
C GLU A 43 -27.64 44.08 -16.61
N SER A 44 -28.56 44.39 -15.69
CA SER A 44 -28.39 45.31 -14.59
C SER A 44 -27.45 44.76 -13.53
N ASN A 45 -26.49 45.59 -13.11
CA ASN A 45 -25.50 45.30 -12.09
C ASN A 45 -26.03 45.42 -10.65
N ASP A 46 -27.35 45.48 -10.46
CA ASP A 46 -27.94 45.80 -9.15
C ASP A 46 -27.98 44.56 -8.23
N ASN A 47 -27.50 44.71 -7.00
CA ASN A 47 -27.34 43.59 -6.05
C ASN A 47 -28.67 42.94 -5.62
N SER A 48 -29.80 43.61 -5.81
CA SER A 48 -31.14 43.10 -5.51
C SER A 48 -31.56 41.96 -6.43
N ASP A 49 -31.12 41.98 -7.68
CA ASP A 49 -31.58 41.05 -8.73
C ASP A 49 -31.04 39.63 -8.50
N TYR A 50 -29.97 39.51 -7.71
CA TYR A 50 -29.28 38.25 -7.43
C TYR A 50 -29.61 37.61 -6.08
N TYR A 51 -30.28 38.35 -5.19
CA TYR A 51 -30.56 37.90 -3.82
C TYR A 51 -31.37 36.61 -3.77
N TRP A 52 -32.38 36.48 -4.63
CA TRP A 52 -33.23 35.30 -4.73
C TRP A 52 -32.46 34.09 -5.24
N ILE A 53 -31.60 34.27 -6.25
CA ILE A 53 -30.75 33.20 -6.78
C ILE A 53 -29.79 32.69 -5.70
N ILE A 54 -29.12 33.60 -4.98
CA ILE A 54 -28.19 33.22 -3.90
C ILE A 54 -28.91 32.46 -2.80
N THR A 55 -30.10 32.93 -2.39
CA THR A 55 -30.89 32.32 -1.32
C THR A 55 -31.37 30.91 -1.71
N GLU A 56 -31.90 30.77 -2.91
CA GLU A 56 -32.32 29.48 -3.46
C GLU A 56 -31.16 28.48 -3.51
N MET A 57 -30.01 28.92 -4.02
CA MET A 57 -28.82 28.07 -4.09
C MET A 57 -28.35 27.62 -2.70
N LYS A 58 -28.28 28.53 -1.73
CA LYS A 58 -27.78 28.21 -0.37
C LYS A 58 -28.71 27.27 0.39
N ASN A 59 -30.02 27.41 0.20
CA ASN A 59 -31.04 26.65 0.94
C ASN A 59 -31.31 25.27 0.33
N HIS A 60 -31.22 25.15 -1.00
CA HIS A 60 -31.71 23.96 -1.70
C HIS A 60 -30.61 23.15 -2.39
N LEU A 61 -29.41 23.68 -2.52
CA LEU A 61 -28.32 23.00 -3.24
C LEU A 61 -27.11 22.69 -2.34
N ASN A 62 -26.49 21.56 -2.61
CA ASN A 62 -25.14 21.25 -2.17
C ASN A 62 -24.10 21.69 -3.22
N TYR A 63 -22.82 21.70 -2.84
CA TYR A 63 -21.76 22.20 -3.72
C TYR A 63 -21.62 21.43 -5.06
N LYS A 64 -21.96 20.14 -5.11
CA LYS A 64 -21.91 19.35 -6.35
C LYS A 64 -23.05 19.72 -7.30
N GLU A 65 -24.21 20.07 -6.74
CA GLU A 65 -25.35 20.53 -7.53
C GLU A 65 -25.11 21.94 -8.07
N VAL A 66 -24.41 22.79 -7.30
CA VAL A 66 -23.95 24.10 -7.79
C VAL A 66 -22.91 23.95 -8.90
N GLU A 67 -21.98 23.01 -8.78
CA GLU A 67 -21.02 22.71 -9.85
C GLU A 67 -21.72 22.19 -11.12
N LEU A 68 -22.70 21.30 -10.97
CA LEU A 68 -23.52 20.85 -12.09
C LEU A 68 -24.30 22.01 -12.76
N LEU A 69 -24.78 22.97 -11.97
CA LEU A 69 -25.40 24.19 -12.50
C LEU A 69 -24.42 25.03 -13.31
N VAL A 70 -23.16 25.17 -12.88
CA VAL A 70 -22.12 25.85 -13.69
C VAL A 70 -21.96 25.13 -15.03
N ASP A 71 -21.77 23.81 -15.02
CA ASP A 71 -21.61 23.02 -16.24
C ASP A 71 -22.80 23.18 -17.20
N LEU A 72 -24.03 23.18 -16.67
CA LEU A 72 -25.25 23.28 -17.47
C LEU A 72 -25.59 24.69 -17.93
N THR A 73 -25.04 25.72 -17.28
CA THR A 73 -25.27 27.13 -17.64
C THR A 73 -24.19 27.69 -18.55
N ASN A 74 -23.12 26.93 -18.86
CA ASN A 74 -22.00 27.37 -19.70
C ASN A 74 -22.41 27.83 -21.11
N ASP A 75 -23.51 27.30 -21.66
CA ASP A 75 -24.01 27.65 -23.01
C ASP A 75 -25.15 28.68 -23.01
N LEU A 76 -25.51 29.24 -21.84
CA LEU A 76 -26.62 30.18 -21.73
C LEU A 76 -26.14 31.63 -21.92
N PRO A 77 -27.00 32.55 -22.45
CA PRO A 77 -26.64 33.95 -22.60
C PRO A 77 -26.21 34.64 -21.30
N ASN A 78 -26.68 34.13 -20.15
CA ASN A 78 -26.52 34.73 -18.84
C ASN A 78 -25.47 34.02 -17.96
N THR A 79 -24.56 33.21 -18.55
CA THR A 79 -23.46 32.55 -17.80
C THR A 79 -22.61 33.56 -17.04
N ASN A 80 -22.27 34.69 -17.65
CA ASN A 80 -21.45 35.73 -17.02
C ASN A 80 -22.10 36.29 -15.75
N ILE A 81 -23.43 36.42 -15.77
CA ILE A 81 -24.23 36.87 -14.64
C ILE A 81 -24.18 35.83 -13.52
N PHE A 82 -24.42 34.55 -13.86
CA PHE A 82 -24.36 33.45 -12.90
C PHE A 82 -22.96 33.30 -12.26
N LEU A 83 -21.90 33.41 -13.05
CA LEU A 83 -20.52 33.39 -12.57
C LEU A 83 -20.20 34.58 -11.65
N SER A 84 -20.75 35.77 -11.92
CA SER A 84 -20.61 36.94 -11.04
C SER A 84 -21.29 36.72 -9.68
N VAL A 85 -22.48 36.11 -9.67
CA VAL A 85 -23.18 35.72 -8.44
C VAL A 85 -22.37 34.71 -7.64
N LEU A 86 -21.83 33.70 -8.32
CA LEU A 86 -20.96 32.70 -7.69
C LEU A 86 -19.68 33.31 -7.10
N GLU A 87 -19.06 34.27 -7.80
CA GLU A 87 -17.85 34.93 -7.32
C GLU A 87 -18.10 35.76 -6.05
N LYS A 88 -19.27 36.42 -5.94
CA LYS A 88 -19.68 37.11 -4.70
C LYS A 88 -19.83 36.17 -3.51
N GLU A 89 -20.20 34.92 -3.77
CA GLU A 89 -20.44 33.89 -2.75
C GLU A 89 -19.33 32.84 -2.68
N LYS A 90 -18.20 33.09 -3.36
CA LYS A 90 -17.11 32.14 -3.54
C LYS A 90 -16.65 31.53 -2.22
N PHE A 91 -16.38 32.39 -1.24
CA PHE A 91 -15.89 31.99 0.08
C PHE A 91 -16.84 31.05 0.83
N PHE A 92 -18.16 31.26 0.71
CA PHE A 92 -19.15 30.38 1.35
C PHE A 92 -19.10 28.96 0.77
N TRP A 93 -19.04 28.87 -0.57
CA TRP A 93 -19.00 27.60 -1.27
C TRP A 93 -17.66 26.89 -1.10
N GLU A 94 -16.55 27.61 -1.13
CA GLU A 94 -15.21 27.11 -0.80
C GLU A 94 -15.20 26.38 0.54
N ARG A 95 -15.69 27.04 1.61
CA ARG A 95 -15.75 26.42 2.94
C ARG A 95 -16.68 25.21 2.98
N LYS A 96 -17.80 25.21 2.25
CA LYS A 96 -18.68 24.04 2.15
C LYS A 96 -17.98 22.87 1.46
N ILE A 97 -17.21 23.12 0.40
CA ILE A 97 -16.43 22.11 -0.32
C ILE A 97 -15.37 21.52 0.61
N GLU A 98 -14.52 22.38 1.21
CA GLU A 98 -13.45 21.97 2.12
C GLU A 98 -13.97 21.19 3.33
N SER A 99 -15.07 21.66 3.94
CA SER A 99 -15.71 20.98 5.08
C SER A 99 -16.25 19.61 4.67
N GLY A 100 -16.83 19.49 3.47
CA GLY A 100 -17.30 18.22 2.93
C GLY A 100 -16.18 17.20 2.77
N TYR A 101 -15.07 17.59 2.14
CA TYR A 101 -13.90 16.70 1.98
C TYR A 101 -13.26 16.33 3.32
N SER A 102 -13.11 17.29 4.23
CA SER A 102 -12.54 17.05 5.56
C SER A 102 -13.38 16.06 6.36
N LYS A 103 -14.71 16.22 6.34
CA LYS A 103 -15.64 15.31 7.03
C LYS A 103 -15.58 13.90 6.45
N ASP A 104 -15.56 13.77 5.13
CA ASP A 104 -15.44 12.48 4.45
C ASP A 104 -14.14 11.74 4.85
N ILE A 105 -13.02 12.46 4.90
CA ILE A 105 -11.71 11.89 5.28
C ILE A 105 -11.70 11.47 6.76
N GLU A 106 -12.19 12.31 7.67
CA GLU A 106 -12.26 11.96 9.09
C GLU A 106 -13.18 10.77 9.37
N CYS A 107 -14.35 10.72 8.73
CA CYS A 107 -15.24 9.56 8.81
C CYS A 107 -14.57 8.28 8.28
N ALA A 108 -13.86 8.35 7.16
CA ALA A 108 -13.14 7.21 6.59
C ALA A 108 -12.00 6.73 7.50
N LYS A 109 -11.27 7.66 8.11
CA LYS A 109 -10.17 7.37 9.04
C LYS A 109 -10.63 6.59 10.28
N ILE A 110 -11.84 6.85 10.76
CA ILE A 110 -12.44 6.15 11.91
C ILE A 110 -12.99 4.78 11.51
N SER A 111 -13.56 4.66 10.30
CA SER A 111 -14.36 3.50 9.89
C SER A 111 -13.61 2.44 9.09
N LEU A 112 -12.48 2.79 8.47
CA LEU A 112 -11.73 1.89 7.58
C LEU A 112 -10.42 1.43 8.21
N CYS A 113 -9.96 0.24 7.82
CA CYS A 113 -8.59 -0.18 8.09
C CYS A 113 -7.61 0.70 7.29
N THR A 114 -6.33 0.67 7.65
CA THR A 114 -5.32 1.56 7.03
C THR A 114 -5.23 1.39 5.51
N SER A 115 -5.26 0.16 5.01
CA SER A 115 -5.19 -0.14 3.57
C SER A 115 -6.39 0.44 2.81
N ASP A 116 -7.60 0.22 3.31
CA ASP A 116 -8.82 0.76 2.71
C ASP A 116 -8.93 2.28 2.85
N PHE A 117 -8.46 2.85 3.95
CA PHE A 117 -8.37 4.29 4.15
C PHE A 117 -7.45 4.92 3.10
N LEU A 118 -6.28 4.32 2.84
CA LEU A 118 -5.37 4.81 1.80
C LEU A 118 -6.01 4.71 0.40
N ALA A 119 -6.67 3.59 0.08
CA ALA A 119 -7.40 3.45 -1.17
C ALA A 119 -8.48 4.54 -1.31
N PHE A 120 -9.24 4.81 -0.24
CA PHE A 120 -10.24 5.87 -0.23
C PHE A 120 -9.64 7.26 -0.46
N VAL A 121 -8.55 7.60 0.23
CA VAL A 121 -7.89 8.91 0.09
C VAL A 121 -7.31 9.08 -1.32
N ILE A 122 -6.71 8.03 -1.89
CA ILE A 122 -6.24 8.05 -3.29
C ILE A 122 -7.42 8.22 -4.25
N GLY A 123 -8.54 7.53 -4.03
CA GLY A 123 -9.75 7.70 -4.84
C GLY A 123 -10.32 9.11 -4.76
N LYS A 124 -10.32 9.76 -3.58
CA LYS A 124 -10.68 11.17 -3.43
C LYS A 124 -9.72 12.10 -4.18
N LYS A 125 -8.42 11.79 -4.15
CA LYS A 125 -7.43 12.54 -4.93
C LYS A 125 -7.66 12.39 -6.44
N TYR A 126 -8.06 11.20 -6.89
CA TYR A 126 -8.41 10.95 -8.29
C TYR A 126 -9.65 11.75 -8.71
N ASP A 127 -10.70 11.80 -7.88
CA ASP A 127 -11.87 12.65 -8.15
C ASP A 127 -11.45 14.12 -8.36
N LEU A 128 -10.63 14.66 -7.45
CA LEU A 128 -10.13 16.03 -7.55
C LEU A 128 -9.30 16.24 -8.80
N HIS A 129 -8.46 15.28 -9.17
CA HIS A 129 -7.69 15.35 -10.41
C HIS A 129 -8.58 15.49 -11.65
N LEU A 130 -9.68 14.73 -11.71
CA LEU A 130 -10.66 14.85 -12.79
C LEU A 130 -11.36 16.22 -12.79
N LEU A 131 -11.70 16.76 -11.62
CA LEU A 131 -12.35 18.06 -11.50
C LEU A 131 -11.40 19.23 -11.88
N ILE A 132 -10.12 19.12 -11.51
CA ILE A 132 -9.09 20.12 -11.87
C ILE A 132 -8.89 20.15 -13.39
N ASN A 133 -8.76 18.98 -14.03
CA ASN A 133 -8.54 18.89 -15.49
C ASN A 133 -9.73 19.40 -16.32
N LYS A 134 -10.94 19.41 -15.75
CA LYS A 134 -12.14 19.96 -16.38
C LYS A 134 -12.17 21.50 -16.40
N ASN A 135 -11.18 22.19 -15.81
CA ASN A 135 -11.20 23.64 -15.60
C ASN A 135 -12.48 24.12 -14.90
N SER A 136 -12.94 23.38 -13.89
CA SER A 136 -14.05 23.78 -13.02
C SER A 136 -13.84 25.18 -12.43
N PHE A 137 -14.93 25.92 -12.18
CA PHE A 137 -14.92 27.21 -11.47
C PHE A 137 -14.17 27.11 -10.13
N TRP A 138 -14.22 25.93 -9.49
CA TRP A 138 -13.56 25.64 -8.20
C TRP A 138 -12.18 24.98 -8.35
N SER A 139 -11.60 24.95 -9.55
CA SER A 139 -10.32 24.28 -9.85
C SER A 139 -9.18 24.62 -8.88
N LYS A 140 -9.07 25.89 -8.47
CA LYS A 140 -8.07 26.34 -7.48
C LYS A 140 -8.32 25.74 -6.10
N VAL A 141 -9.57 25.67 -5.68
CA VAL A 141 -10.01 25.07 -4.40
C VAL A 141 -9.67 23.59 -4.40
N TYR A 142 -10.02 22.88 -5.48
CA TYR A 142 -9.69 21.46 -5.64
C TYR A 142 -8.18 21.21 -5.67
N SER A 143 -7.42 22.11 -6.29
CA SER A 143 -5.95 22.04 -6.29
C SER A 143 -5.38 22.15 -4.87
N ASN A 144 -5.89 23.08 -4.06
CA ASN A 144 -5.48 23.24 -2.66
C ASN A 144 -5.83 21.99 -1.85
N ILE A 145 -7.08 21.50 -1.93
CA ILE A 145 -7.50 20.28 -1.24
C ILE A 145 -6.65 19.07 -1.70
N ALA A 146 -6.33 18.98 -2.99
CA ALA A 146 -5.51 17.89 -3.52
C ALA A 146 -4.07 17.93 -2.99
N LEU A 147 -3.53 19.11 -2.69
CA LEU A 147 -2.24 19.28 -2.03
C LEU A 147 -2.33 18.87 -0.56
N ASP A 148 -3.37 19.30 0.15
CA ASP A 148 -3.59 18.88 1.54
C ASP A 148 -3.76 17.37 1.66
N ILE A 149 -4.40 16.73 0.67
CA ILE A 149 -4.54 15.28 0.62
C ILE A 149 -3.18 14.56 0.49
N ASN A 150 -2.17 15.17 -0.13
CA ASN A 150 -0.83 14.57 -0.18
C ASN A 150 -0.28 14.32 1.22
N VAL A 151 -0.62 15.19 2.18
CA VAL A 151 -0.22 15.04 3.57
C VAL A 151 -0.71 13.71 4.12
N PHE A 152 -1.96 13.30 3.88
CA PHE A 152 -2.46 11.99 4.34
C PHE A 152 -1.81 10.79 3.61
N ILE A 153 -1.49 10.96 2.32
CA ILE A 153 -0.81 9.94 1.50
C ILE A 153 0.66 9.77 1.91
N LEU A 154 1.32 10.84 2.35
CA LEU A 154 2.75 10.89 2.67
C LEU A 154 3.05 10.74 4.16
N GLN A 155 2.22 11.30 5.06
CA GLN A 155 2.35 11.18 6.52
C GLN A 155 2.07 9.76 7.01
N SER A 156 1.65 8.85 6.12
CA SER A 156 1.49 7.44 6.41
C SER A 156 2.85 6.70 6.44
N ASN A 157 3.76 7.21 7.29
CA ASN A 157 4.71 6.40 8.10
C ASN A 157 4.00 5.25 8.86
N LEU A 158 2.67 5.20 8.83
CA LEU A 158 1.82 4.04 9.13
C LEU A 158 2.24 2.77 8.38
N LEU A 159 2.66 2.82 7.11
CA LEU A 159 2.95 1.62 6.32
C LEU A 159 4.16 0.81 6.82
N CYS A 160 5.19 1.48 7.36
CA CYS A 160 6.32 0.82 8.03
C CYS A 160 5.90 0.05 9.31
N ASN A 161 4.76 0.39 9.93
CA ASN A 161 4.17 -0.37 11.04
C ASN A 161 3.17 -1.47 10.57
N LEU A 162 2.75 -1.48 9.30
CA LEU A 162 1.77 -2.45 8.78
C LEU A 162 2.38 -3.83 8.49
N GLU A 163 3.70 -3.95 8.28
CA GLU A 163 4.34 -5.27 8.27
C GLU A 163 4.20 -5.98 9.64
N GLY A 164 4.06 -5.21 10.73
CA GLY A 164 3.96 -5.70 12.10
C GLY A 164 2.55 -5.85 12.69
N ILE A 165 1.64 -4.88 12.47
CA ILE A 165 0.49 -4.62 13.37
C ILE A 165 -0.81 -4.23 12.62
N GLN A 166 -1.15 -4.85 11.48
CA GLN A 166 -2.54 -4.74 11.00
C GLN A 166 -3.40 -5.82 11.65
N LYS A 167 -4.37 -5.41 12.47
CA LYS A 167 -5.59 -6.19 12.74
C LYS A 167 -6.51 -6.13 11.51
N ALA A 168 -6.01 -6.49 10.33
CA ALA A 168 -6.89 -6.70 9.19
C ALA A 168 -7.60 -8.04 9.45
N HIS A 169 -8.93 -8.00 9.58
CA HIS A 169 -9.76 -9.20 9.72
C HIS A 169 -9.61 -10.13 8.49
N VAL A 170 -9.12 -9.59 7.36
CA VAL A 170 -8.90 -10.29 6.09
C VAL A 170 -7.49 -9.99 5.54
N PRO A 171 -6.58 -10.98 5.48
CA PRO A 171 -5.19 -10.79 5.05
C PRO A 171 -4.99 -10.26 3.63
N VAL A 172 -5.94 -10.46 2.72
CA VAL A 172 -5.88 -9.88 1.36
C VAL A 172 -5.84 -8.34 1.39
N ASN A 173 -6.51 -7.70 2.35
CA ASN A 173 -6.53 -6.24 2.45
C ASN A 173 -5.13 -5.67 2.78
N TYR A 174 -4.44 -6.36 3.68
CA TYR A 174 -3.04 -6.09 3.97
C TYR A 174 -2.16 -6.37 2.75
N ALA A 175 -2.39 -7.49 2.04
CA ALA A 175 -1.63 -7.86 0.84
C ALA A 175 -1.73 -6.81 -0.28
N LEU A 176 -2.93 -6.24 -0.50
CA LEU A 176 -3.15 -5.20 -1.51
C LEU A 176 -2.29 -3.96 -1.26
N SER A 177 -2.05 -3.61 0.00
CA SER A 177 -1.22 -2.45 0.36
C SER A 177 0.24 -2.56 -0.08
N MET A 178 0.75 -3.79 -0.31
CA MET A 178 2.11 -3.98 -0.82
C MET A 178 2.33 -3.33 -2.19
N PHE A 179 1.28 -3.24 -3.02
CA PHE A 179 1.36 -2.60 -4.33
C PHE A 179 1.38 -1.07 -4.26
N LEU A 180 0.92 -0.48 -3.16
CA LEU A 180 1.09 0.95 -2.90
C LEU A 180 2.55 1.28 -2.54
N LEU A 181 3.28 0.32 -1.96
CA LEU A 181 4.61 0.52 -1.38
C LEU A 181 5.75 0.17 -2.33
N HIS A 182 5.64 -0.99 -2.96
CA HIS A 182 6.74 -1.61 -3.67
C HIS A 182 6.48 -1.63 -5.18
N LYS A 183 7.56 -1.76 -5.95
CA LYS A 183 7.46 -2.01 -7.38
C LYS A 183 6.69 -3.31 -7.62
N LYS A 184 5.89 -3.38 -8.70
CA LYS A 184 4.99 -4.50 -9.03
C LYS A 184 5.59 -5.89 -8.81
N LYS A 185 6.84 -6.14 -9.22
CA LYS A 185 7.52 -7.44 -9.05
C LYS A 185 7.72 -7.83 -7.59
N GLU A 186 8.20 -6.90 -6.77
CA GLU A 186 8.41 -7.12 -5.33
C GLU A 186 7.08 -7.20 -4.59
N ALA A 187 6.15 -6.30 -4.90
CA ALA A 187 4.81 -6.30 -4.34
C ALA A 187 4.09 -7.63 -4.60
N LEU A 188 4.24 -8.19 -5.81
CA LEU A 188 3.69 -9.48 -6.18
C LEU A 188 4.26 -10.61 -5.30
N ALA A 189 5.58 -10.67 -5.15
CA ALA A 189 6.22 -11.66 -4.27
C ALA A 189 5.72 -11.57 -2.82
N LYS A 190 5.56 -10.35 -2.29
CA LYS A 190 5.03 -10.11 -0.94
C LYS A 190 3.54 -10.49 -0.84
N PHE A 191 2.73 -10.09 -1.82
CA PHE A 191 1.30 -10.39 -1.90
C PHE A 191 1.03 -11.90 -1.79
N LYS A 192 1.66 -12.71 -2.65
CA LYS A 192 1.49 -14.16 -2.68
C LYS A 192 1.84 -14.84 -1.36
N ARG A 193 2.87 -14.34 -0.67
CA ARG A 193 3.29 -14.84 0.65
C ARG A 193 2.30 -14.48 1.75
N ILE A 194 1.80 -13.25 1.75
CA ILE A 194 0.80 -12.79 2.72
C ILE A 194 -0.43 -13.67 2.61
N LEU A 195 -0.90 -13.92 1.38
CA LEU A 195 -1.99 -14.86 1.17
C LEU A 195 -1.59 -16.21 1.75
N SER A 196 -0.52 -16.84 1.24
CA SER A 196 -0.03 -18.18 1.66
C SER A 196 0.12 -18.42 3.18
N ASN A 197 0.26 -17.35 3.97
CA ASN A 197 0.44 -17.43 5.43
C ASN A 197 -0.88 -17.40 6.22
N ASP A 198 -2.01 -17.09 5.61
CA ASP A 198 -3.33 -17.06 6.25
C ASP A 198 -3.91 -18.48 6.39
N ARG A 199 -3.37 -19.20 7.38
CA ARG A 199 -3.65 -20.63 7.62
C ARG A 199 -4.98 -20.88 8.34
N GLU A 200 -5.47 -19.93 9.12
CA GLU A 200 -6.57 -20.15 10.08
C GLU A 200 -7.94 -20.31 9.38
N HIS A 201 -8.14 -19.63 8.25
CA HIS A 201 -9.45 -19.58 7.55
C HIS A 201 -9.46 -20.29 6.19
N ARG A 202 -8.37 -20.99 5.88
CA ARG A 202 -8.08 -21.55 4.54
C ARG A 202 -9.07 -22.59 4.03
N LEU A 203 -9.68 -23.37 4.91
CA LEU A 203 -10.58 -24.46 4.53
C LEU A 203 -12.05 -24.04 4.46
N GLU A 204 -12.34 -22.77 4.75
CA GLU A 204 -13.69 -22.23 4.73
C GLU A 204 -14.00 -21.72 3.33
N GLY A 205 -14.93 -22.36 2.60
CA GLY A 205 -15.32 -21.94 1.25
C GLY A 205 -15.83 -20.48 1.16
N MET A 206 -16.28 -19.92 2.29
CA MET A 206 -16.68 -18.51 2.40
C MET A 206 -15.48 -17.54 2.36
N HIS A 207 -14.28 -18.02 2.69
CA HIS A 207 -13.07 -17.19 2.79
C HIS A 207 -12.59 -16.66 1.43
N GLN A 208 -12.71 -17.48 0.38
CA GLN A 208 -12.38 -17.03 -0.98
C GLN A 208 -13.37 -15.95 -1.47
N ALA A 209 -14.65 -16.08 -1.13
CA ALA A 209 -15.65 -15.06 -1.45
C ALA A 209 -15.40 -13.75 -0.70
N GLU A 210 -15.00 -13.83 0.57
CA GLU A 210 -14.58 -12.67 1.37
C GLU A 210 -13.35 -11.96 0.77
N TYR A 211 -12.40 -12.72 0.22
CA TYR A 211 -11.25 -12.17 -0.49
C TYR A 211 -11.67 -11.38 -1.73
N PHE A 212 -12.52 -11.96 -2.58
CA PHE A 212 -13.03 -11.28 -3.77
C PHE A 212 -13.83 -10.03 -3.40
N LEU A 213 -14.70 -10.09 -2.40
CA LEU A 213 -15.46 -8.94 -1.91
C LEU A 213 -14.53 -7.84 -1.37
N THR A 214 -13.47 -8.22 -0.67
CA THR A 214 -12.47 -7.27 -0.17
C THR A 214 -11.73 -6.58 -1.31
N VAL A 215 -11.34 -7.31 -2.35
CA VAL A 215 -10.74 -6.74 -3.57
C VAL A 215 -11.73 -5.77 -4.25
N GLU A 216 -12.99 -6.17 -4.42
CA GLU A 216 -14.03 -5.31 -4.99
C GLU A 216 -14.18 -4.01 -4.22
N ASN A 217 -14.28 -4.10 -2.89
CA ASN A 217 -14.42 -2.94 -2.01
C ASN A 217 -13.18 -2.03 -2.07
N PHE A 218 -11.97 -2.59 -2.04
CA PHE A 218 -10.73 -1.83 -2.18
C PHE A 218 -10.69 -1.04 -3.49
N PHE A 219 -10.97 -1.68 -4.63
CA PHE A 219 -10.96 -1.03 -5.93
C PHE A 219 -12.11 -0.03 -6.13
N SER A 220 -13.28 -0.28 -5.53
CA SER A 220 -14.38 0.70 -5.54
C SER A 220 -14.03 2.00 -4.79
N ARG A 221 -13.25 1.89 -3.70
CA ARG A 221 -12.72 3.05 -2.96
C ARG A 221 -11.61 3.75 -3.72
N LEU A 222 -10.72 2.98 -4.36
CA LEU A 222 -9.60 3.49 -5.14
C LEU A 222 -10.03 4.21 -6.43
N LYS A 223 -11.15 3.77 -7.03
CA LYS A 223 -11.73 4.31 -8.29
C LYS A 223 -10.86 4.15 -9.54
N LEU A 224 -9.73 3.48 -9.41
CA LEU A 224 -8.86 3.07 -10.52
C LEU A 224 -9.08 1.57 -10.79
N ASN A 225 -8.70 1.09 -11.97
CA ASN A 225 -8.66 -0.35 -12.26
C ASN A 225 -7.29 -0.99 -11.95
N PHE A 226 -6.34 -0.20 -11.45
CA PHE A 226 -5.00 -0.62 -11.01
C PHE A 226 -4.62 0.04 -9.68
N ILE A 227 -3.62 -0.52 -8.99
CA ILE A 227 -3.09 0.03 -7.73
C ILE A 227 -1.83 0.85 -8.01
N PRO A 228 -1.85 2.19 -7.88
CA PRO A 228 -0.67 3.01 -8.12
C PRO A 228 0.36 2.87 -7.00
N GLN A 229 1.63 3.02 -7.33
CA GLN A 229 2.70 3.11 -6.32
C GLN A 229 2.80 4.54 -5.76
N ILE A 230 2.99 4.67 -4.45
CA ILE A 230 3.24 5.93 -3.77
C ILE A 230 4.73 6.30 -3.92
N ASN A 231 5.00 7.45 -4.55
CA ASN A 231 6.34 8.01 -4.67
C ASN A 231 6.62 8.98 -3.50
N TYR A 232 7.26 8.46 -2.45
CA TYR A 232 7.64 9.23 -1.26
C TYR A 232 8.69 10.33 -1.53
N LEU A 233 9.42 10.25 -2.64
CA LEU A 233 10.40 11.28 -3.01
C LEU A 233 9.73 12.52 -3.62
N ASN A 234 8.53 12.38 -4.18
CA ASN A 234 7.81 13.49 -4.81
C ASN A 234 6.62 13.93 -3.95
N GLN A 235 6.87 14.89 -3.06
CA GLN A 235 5.86 15.36 -2.11
C GLN A 235 4.68 16.10 -2.77
N LEU A 236 4.89 16.72 -3.94
CA LEU A 236 3.86 17.48 -4.64
C LEU A 236 2.93 16.59 -5.46
N LYS A 237 3.47 15.52 -6.06
CA LYS A 237 2.72 14.56 -6.87
C LYS A 237 3.13 13.12 -6.50
N PRO A 238 2.66 12.63 -5.34
CA PRO A 238 3.07 11.31 -4.83
C PRO A 238 2.43 10.13 -5.59
N ILE A 239 1.41 10.37 -6.41
CA ILE A 239 0.67 9.33 -7.14
C ILE A 239 0.67 9.65 -8.63
N ASN A 240 0.91 8.63 -9.46
CA ASN A 240 0.60 8.67 -10.89
C ASN A 240 -0.75 7.97 -11.13
N PHE A 241 -1.67 8.65 -11.82
CA PHE A 241 -2.99 8.13 -12.18
C PHE A 241 -3.02 7.47 -13.57
N GLU A 242 -1.87 7.34 -14.23
CA GLU A 242 -1.71 6.66 -15.50
C GLU A 242 -0.92 5.36 -15.33
N ASN A 243 -1.43 4.26 -15.90
CA ASN A 243 -0.76 2.96 -15.88
C ASN A 243 -0.03 2.69 -17.19
N GLU A 244 0.91 3.57 -17.52
CA GLU A 244 1.75 3.39 -18.70
C GLU A 244 2.62 2.14 -18.58
N ASN A 245 2.82 1.42 -19.69
CA ASN A 245 3.70 0.26 -19.79
C ASN A 245 3.40 -0.89 -18.80
N ASN A 246 2.15 -1.03 -18.34
CA ASN A 246 1.72 -2.08 -17.39
C ASN A 246 2.54 -2.11 -16.09
N GLN A 247 3.01 -0.93 -15.66
CA GLN A 247 3.85 -0.78 -14.48
C GLN A 247 3.15 -1.19 -13.17
N TYR A 248 1.82 -1.07 -13.10
CA TYR A 248 1.01 -1.36 -11.93
C TYR A 248 0.19 -2.64 -12.09
N ILE A 249 -0.21 -3.22 -10.96
CA ILE A 249 -1.11 -4.38 -10.96
C ILE A 249 -2.55 -3.93 -11.11
N THR A 250 -3.31 -4.64 -11.93
CA THR A 250 -4.73 -4.43 -12.16
C THR A 250 -5.59 -5.28 -11.24
N LYS A 251 -6.86 -4.88 -11.10
CA LYS A 251 -7.88 -5.65 -10.39
C LYS A 251 -8.03 -7.06 -10.94
N ASP A 252 -8.03 -7.21 -12.26
CA ASP A 252 -8.22 -8.51 -12.92
C ASP A 252 -7.01 -9.41 -12.71
N GLU A 253 -5.79 -8.87 -12.76
CA GLU A 253 -4.57 -9.61 -12.39
C GLU A 253 -4.66 -10.15 -10.95
N ILE A 254 -5.13 -9.33 -9.99
CA ILE A 254 -5.31 -9.76 -8.59
C ILE A 254 -6.35 -10.87 -8.48
N LYS A 255 -7.49 -10.75 -9.16
CA LYS A 255 -8.52 -11.79 -9.16
C LYS A 255 -7.99 -13.11 -9.70
N ILE A 256 -7.26 -13.05 -10.81
CA ILE A 256 -6.63 -14.23 -11.42
C ILE A 256 -5.63 -14.86 -10.46
N LEU A 257 -4.85 -14.06 -9.72
CA LEU A 257 -3.92 -14.59 -8.72
C LEU A 257 -4.67 -15.30 -7.60
N ILE A 258 -5.71 -14.69 -7.01
CA ILE A 258 -6.49 -15.32 -5.94
C ILE A 258 -7.16 -16.62 -6.41
N ASP A 259 -7.61 -16.67 -7.67
CA ASP A 259 -8.27 -17.83 -8.27
C ASP A 259 -7.30 -18.97 -8.63
N LYS A 260 -6.14 -18.62 -9.21
CA LYS A 260 -5.16 -19.60 -9.74
C LYS A 260 -4.09 -20.01 -8.76
N GLU A 261 -3.82 -19.22 -7.73
CA GLU A 261 -2.79 -19.60 -6.78
C GLU A 261 -3.23 -20.85 -6.02
N ASP A 262 -2.31 -21.81 -5.91
CA ASP A 262 -2.37 -22.98 -5.03
C ASP A 262 -2.32 -22.58 -3.53
N TYR A 263 -2.75 -21.34 -3.26
CA TYR A 263 -2.89 -20.67 -1.99
C TYR A 263 -3.72 -21.49 -1.02
N PHE A 264 -4.67 -22.29 -1.48
CA PHE A 264 -5.46 -23.19 -0.64
C PHE A 264 -4.79 -24.55 -0.36
N ASN A 265 -3.66 -24.89 -1.01
CA ASN A 265 -3.04 -26.22 -0.93
C ASN A 265 -1.60 -26.29 -0.37
N LYS A 266 -0.79 -25.22 -0.41
CA LYS A 266 0.57 -25.15 0.17
C LYS A 266 0.68 -25.12 1.71
N ARG A 267 1.27 -26.11 2.37
CA ARG A 267 1.19 -26.26 3.84
C ARG A 267 2.17 -25.45 4.71
N ASN A 268 3.35 -25.02 4.23
CA ASN A 268 4.40 -24.51 5.14
C ASN A 268 5.20 -23.32 4.60
N PHE A 269 5.53 -22.40 5.51
CA PHE A 269 6.51 -21.33 5.31
C PHE A 269 7.88 -21.78 5.83
N VAL A 270 8.96 -21.20 5.29
CA VAL A 270 10.33 -21.64 5.60
C VAL A 270 10.80 -21.18 6.99
N ILE A 271 10.34 -20.03 7.49
CA ILE A 271 10.76 -19.41 8.77
C ILE A 271 9.57 -18.77 9.52
N ASP A 272 9.38 -19.09 10.80
CA ASP A 272 8.33 -18.47 11.64
C ASP A 272 8.64 -16.99 11.95
N LYS A 273 7.63 -16.11 11.75
CA LYS A 273 7.69 -14.64 11.89
C LYS A 273 8.26 -14.20 13.24
N LYS A 274 7.96 -14.89 14.33
CA LYS A 274 8.42 -14.47 15.68
C LYS A 274 9.94 -14.57 15.85
N TYR A 275 10.60 -15.37 15.02
CA TYR A 275 12.04 -15.59 15.04
C TYR A 275 12.81 -14.75 14.02
N LEU A 276 12.13 -13.91 13.23
CA LEU A 276 12.81 -12.99 12.33
C LEU A 276 13.63 -11.97 13.11
N LEU A 277 14.79 -11.62 12.57
CA LEU A 277 15.57 -10.50 13.06
C LEU A 277 14.71 -9.24 12.91
N ARG A 278 14.74 -8.36 13.93
CA ARG A 278 14.10 -7.04 13.76
C ARG A 278 14.76 -6.35 12.58
N SER A 279 14.04 -5.45 11.90
CA SER A 279 14.65 -4.55 10.90
C SER A 279 15.89 -3.96 11.54
N VAL A 280 17.04 -4.45 11.09
CA VAL A 280 18.33 -4.09 11.64
C VAL A 280 18.41 -2.58 11.44
N ASN A 281 18.70 -1.83 12.52
CA ASN A 281 18.78 -0.37 12.45
C ASN A 281 19.65 -0.04 11.22
N ILE A 282 19.19 0.88 10.37
CA ILE A 282 19.61 1.07 8.96
C ILE A 282 21.14 1.16 8.72
N CYS A 283 21.95 1.28 9.77
CA CYS A 283 23.41 1.19 9.76
C CYS A 283 23.99 -0.24 9.56
N ASP A 284 23.37 -1.32 10.06
CA ASP A 284 24.04 -2.64 10.12
C ASP A 284 23.56 -3.66 9.07
N GLU A 285 22.56 -3.33 8.24
CA GLU A 285 22.09 -4.22 7.16
C GLU A 285 23.19 -4.54 6.15
N LYS A 286 23.94 -3.51 5.73
CA LYS A 286 25.06 -3.67 4.79
C LYS A 286 26.15 -4.54 5.39
N LYS A 287 26.45 -4.34 6.69
CA LYS A 287 27.46 -5.11 7.43
C LYS A 287 27.09 -6.60 7.46
N LEU A 288 25.85 -6.93 7.85
CA LEU A 288 25.40 -8.32 7.90
C LEU A 288 25.42 -9.02 6.55
N LYS A 289 24.98 -8.35 5.48
CA LYS A 289 25.07 -8.91 4.13
C LYS A 289 26.51 -9.19 3.73
N GLU A 290 27.43 -8.25 4.01
CA GLU A 290 28.84 -8.45 3.69
C GLU A 290 29.47 -9.55 4.54
N LEU A 291 29.09 -9.70 5.81
CA LEU A 291 29.55 -10.79 6.68
C LEU A 291 29.12 -12.16 6.14
N TYR A 292 27.84 -12.35 5.82
CA TYR A 292 27.36 -13.60 5.21
C TYR A 292 28.03 -13.87 3.86
N PHE A 293 28.22 -12.82 3.05
CA PHE A 293 28.91 -12.93 1.77
C PHE A 293 30.36 -13.37 1.96
N THR A 294 31.11 -12.72 2.83
CA THR A 294 32.49 -13.07 3.16
C THR A 294 32.60 -14.50 3.68
N PHE A 295 31.68 -14.94 4.55
CA PHE A 295 31.65 -16.32 5.03
C PHE A 295 31.47 -17.33 3.90
N PHE A 296 30.40 -17.23 3.10
CA PHE A 296 30.15 -18.22 2.05
C PHE A 296 31.16 -18.13 0.89
N ASN A 297 31.57 -16.91 0.51
CA ASN A 297 32.54 -16.67 -0.55
C ASN A 297 33.96 -17.16 -0.18
N PHE A 298 34.27 -17.27 1.12
CA PHE A 298 35.51 -17.90 1.57
C PHE A 298 35.59 -19.38 1.18
N PHE A 299 34.47 -20.10 1.22
CA PHE A 299 34.40 -21.52 0.91
C PHE A 299 34.05 -21.83 -0.56
N ASP A 300 33.33 -20.93 -1.24
CA ASP A 300 33.08 -20.99 -2.67
C ASP A 300 32.91 -19.59 -3.29
N ASN A 301 33.85 -19.22 -4.16
CA ASN A 301 33.86 -17.93 -4.85
C ASN A 301 32.76 -17.75 -5.90
N LYS A 302 31.97 -18.80 -6.18
CA LYS A 302 30.81 -18.74 -7.08
C LYS A 302 29.57 -18.20 -6.39
N ILE A 303 29.58 -18.05 -5.06
CA ILE A 303 28.48 -17.42 -4.34
C ILE A 303 28.43 -15.94 -4.71
N SER A 304 27.28 -15.50 -5.20
CA SER A 304 27.04 -14.11 -5.58
C SER A 304 26.33 -13.35 -4.46
N LYS A 305 26.56 -12.02 -4.40
CA LYS A 305 25.90 -11.14 -3.42
C LYS A 305 24.38 -11.27 -3.45
N ASN A 306 23.78 -11.43 -4.63
CA ASN A 306 22.34 -11.63 -4.78
C ASN A 306 21.82 -12.88 -4.04
N GLN A 307 22.59 -13.96 -3.96
CA GLN A 307 22.18 -15.16 -3.21
C GLN A 307 22.15 -14.89 -1.70
N ILE A 308 23.10 -14.09 -1.22
CA ILE A 308 23.16 -13.66 0.18
C ILE A 308 22.03 -12.68 0.50
N GLU A 309 21.67 -11.81 -0.44
CA GLU A 309 20.50 -10.94 -0.27
C GLU A 309 19.19 -11.74 -0.11
N VAL A 310 19.05 -12.87 -0.80
CA VAL A 310 17.89 -13.78 -0.63
C VAL A 310 17.88 -14.40 0.77
N LEU A 311 19.01 -14.93 1.24
CA LEU A 311 19.16 -15.45 2.61
C LEU A 311 18.81 -14.38 3.64
N TYR A 312 19.41 -13.19 3.50
CA TYR A 312 19.18 -12.08 4.41
C TYR A 312 17.71 -11.69 4.46
N SER A 313 17.06 -11.51 3.30
CA SER A 313 15.64 -11.19 3.20
C SER A 313 14.76 -12.24 3.91
N CYS A 314 15.11 -13.53 3.83
CA CYS A 314 14.43 -14.59 4.58
C CYS A 314 14.57 -14.47 6.10
N PHE A 315 15.65 -13.88 6.61
CA PHE A 315 15.93 -13.77 8.04
C PHE A 315 15.34 -12.50 8.66
N THR A 316 15.16 -11.46 7.86
CA THR A 316 14.82 -10.11 8.34
C THR A 316 13.42 -9.64 7.93
N GLU A 317 12.89 -10.12 6.80
CA GLU A 317 11.61 -9.68 6.28
C GLU A 317 10.50 -10.68 6.60
N ILE A 318 9.35 -10.16 7.05
CA ILE A 318 8.14 -10.98 7.32
C ILE A 318 7.63 -11.60 6.02
N ASN A 319 7.62 -10.82 4.95
CA ASN A 319 7.33 -11.26 3.60
C ASN A 319 8.54 -10.89 2.72
N PRO A 320 9.51 -11.81 2.54
CA PRO A 320 10.70 -11.53 1.75
C PRO A 320 10.38 -11.13 0.31
N LYS A 321 11.11 -10.16 -0.24
CA LYS A 321 10.87 -9.57 -1.58
C LYS A 321 11.09 -10.48 -2.81
N TYR A 322 11.52 -11.72 -2.61
CA TYR A 322 11.85 -12.66 -3.70
C TYR A 322 10.69 -13.61 -4.04
N GLU A 323 10.72 -14.28 -5.19
CA GLU A 323 9.74 -15.34 -5.47
C GLU A 323 10.11 -16.65 -4.74
N GLU A 324 9.13 -17.51 -4.45
CA GLU A 324 9.35 -18.73 -3.66
C GLU A 324 10.36 -19.68 -4.31
N TYR A 325 10.30 -19.84 -5.63
CA TYR A 325 11.25 -20.69 -6.37
C TYR A 325 12.68 -20.17 -6.25
N GLN A 326 12.88 -18.84 -6.20
CA GLN A 326 14.20 -18.23 -6.03
C GLN A 326 14.76 -18.58 -4.66
N ILE A 327 13.96 -18.43 -3.59
CA ILE A 327 14.35 -18.85 -2.25
C ILE A 327 14.73 -20.33 -2.23
N LYS A 328 13.88 -21.20 -2.80
CA LYS A 328 14.13 -22.66 -2.81
C LYS A 328 15.46 -22.99 -3.48
N ILE A 329 15.71 -22.42 -4.66
CA ILE A 329 16.96 -22.65 -5.40
C ILE A 329 18.16 -22.16 -4.59
N ILE A 330 18.09 -20.97 -3.98
CA ILE A 330 19.20 -20.45 -3.17
C ILE A 330 19.42 -21.30 -1.93
N ARG A 331 18.36 -21.69 -1.23
CA ARG A 331 18.42 -22.57 -0.08
C ARG A 331 19.11 -23.89 -0.43
N ILE A 332 18.68 -24.55 -1.51
CA ILE A 332 19.28 -25.80 -1.99
C ILE A 332 20.76 -25.61 -2.27
N LYS A 333 21.14 -24.58 -3.04
CA LYS A 333 22.55 -24.30 -3.36
C LYS A 333 23.41 -24.07 -2.13
N LEU A 334 22.93 -23.31 -1.15
CA LEU A 334 23.69 -23.06 0.08
C LEU A 334 23.80 -24.32 0.94
N ILE A 335 22.77 -25.17 0.97
CA ILE A 335 22.79 -26.47 1.65
C ILE A 335 23.78 -27.42 0.98
N GLU A 336 23.77 -27.50 -0.35
CA GLU A 336 24.72 -28.28 -1.14
C GLU A 336 26.14 -27.85 -0.81
N LEU A 337 26.42 -26.54 -0.82
CA LEU A 337 27.72 -25.99 -0.43
C LEU A 337 28.12 -26.40 0.99
N ILE A 338 27.20 -26.30 1.96
CA ILE A 338 27.46 -26.68 3.35
C ILE A 338 27.87 -28.15 3.45
N ASN A 339 27.18 -29.02 2.71
CA ASN A 339 27.40 -30.45 2.73
C ASN A 339 28.68 -30.84 1.97
N GLU A 340 28.91 -30.29 0.77
CA GLU A 340 30.06 -30.59 -0.07
C GLU A 340 31.39 -30.11 0.53
N LYS A 341 31.37 -28.98 1.25
CA LYS A 341 32.55 -28.44 1.93
C LYS A 341 32.66 -28.87 3.38
N GLU A 342 31.68 -29.60 3.89
CA GLU A 342 31.58 -30.05 5.30
C GLU A 342 31.63 -28.89 6.33
N ILE A 343 31.19 -27.69 5.95
CA ILE A 343 31.31 -26.44 6.73
C ILE A 343 30.16 -26.22 7.73
N ALA A 344 29.42 -27.27 8.09
CA ALA A 344 28.31 -27.16 9.02
C ALA A 344 28.77 -26.62 10.39
N LYS A 345 29.93 -27.10 10.88
CA LYS A 345 30.52 -26.62 12.14
C LYS A 345 30.88 -25.13 12.04
N ASP A 346 31.58 -24.74 10.97
CA ASP A 346 31.96 -23.35 10.73
C ASP A 346 30.74 -22.42 10.70
N LEU A 347 29.65 -22.85 10.07
CA LEU A 347 28.42 -22.05 10.02
C LEU A 347 27.81 -21.87 11.41
N ILE A 348 27.91 -22.85 12.31
CA ILE A 348 27.43 -22.72 13.70
C ILE A 348 28.27 -21.67 14.45
N TYR A 349 29.59 -21.74 14.35
CA TYR A 349 30.48 -20.78 15.03
C TYR A 349 30.43 -19.39 14.41
N PHE A 350 30.22 -19.29 13.09
CA PHE A 350 29.92 -18.02 12.44
C PHE A 350 28.59 -17.44 12.92
N SER A 351 27.55 -18.28 13.04
CA SER A 351 26.26 -17.85 13.59
C SER A 351 26.39 -17.37 15.05
N TYR A 352 27.25 -18.03 15.83
CA TYR A 352 27.59 -17.59 17.17
C TYR A 352 28.34 -16.25 17.18
N TYR A 353 29.33 -16.07 16.29
CA TYR A 353 30.03 -14.80 16.10
C TYR A 353 29.04 -13.65 15.83
N LEU A 354 28.08 -13.86 14.92
CA LEU A 354 27.06 -12.85 14.59
C LEU A 354 26.27 -12.42 15.82
N VAL A 355 25.89 -13.36 16.69
CA VAL A 355 25.11 -13.05 17.90
C VAL A 355 25.94 -12.34 18.96
N THR A 356 27.24 -12.67 19.08
CA THR A 356 28.13 -12.12 20.11
C THR A 356 28.69 -10.74 19.75
N ASN A 357 28.86 -10.44 18.45
CA ASN A 357 29.57 -9.24 18.02
C ASN A 357 28.73 -8.27 17.18
N VAL A 358 27.58 -8.71 16.65
CA VAL A 358 26.82 -7.92 15.66
C VAL A 358 25.35 -7.79 16.03
N LEU A 359 24.74 -8.84 16.56
CA LEU A 359 23.31 -8.98 16.77
C LEU A 359 23.00 -9.28 18.23
N ASP A 360 23.62 -8.53 19.14
CA ASP A 360 23.43 -8.66 20.59
C ASP A 360 21.95 -8.87 20.93
N SER A 361 21.66 -9.87 21.77
CA SER A 361 20.30 -10.26 22.18
C SER A 361 19.42 -10.93 21.11
N SER A 362 19.94 -11.29 19.92
CA SER A 362 19.21 -12.03 18.87
C SER A 362 19.53 -13.54 18.82
N TYR A 363 20.05 -14.07 19.92
CA TYR A 363 20.54 -15.45 20.03
C TYR A 363 19.53 -16.52 19.58
N GLU A 364 18.35 -16.57 20.20
CA GLU A 364 17.34 -17.59 19.88
C GLU A 364 16.83 -17.46 18.44
N LYS A 365 16.86 -16.24 17.90
CA LYS A 365 16.46 -15.95 16.51
C LYS A 365 17.47 -16.52 15.53
N ILE A 366 18.76 -16.14 15.64
CA ILE A 366 19.80 -16.65 14.74
C ILE A 366 19.89 -18.18 14.80
N LYS A 367 19.81 -18.77 15.99
CA LYS A 367 19.76 -20.21 16.17
C LYS A 367 18.60 -20.86 15.42
N PHE A 368 17.38 -20.33 15.60
CA PHE A 368 16.19 -20.84 14.90
C PHE A 368 16.30 -20.66 13.39
N LEU A 369 16.75 -19.49 12.94
CA LEU A 369 16.89 -19.16 11.52
C LEU A 369 17.90 -20.08 10.83
N THR A 370 19.06 -20.28 11.45
CA THR A 370 20.13 -21.16 10.94
C THR A 370 19.66 -22.61 10.86
N SER A 371 19.06 -23.14 11.92
CA SER A 371 18.53 -24.52 11.93
C SER A 371 17.42 -24.71 10.90
N THR A 372 16.46 -23.80 10.84
CA THR A 372 15.24 -23.98 10.03
C THR A 372 15.50 -23.73 8.55
N PHE A 373 16.31 -22.73 8.20
CA PHE A 373 16.61 -22.40 6.81
C PHE A 373 17.54 -23.43 6.18
N PHE A 374 18.64 -23.82 6.84
CA PHE A 374 19.54 -24.78 6.23
C PHE A 374 19.06 -26.22 6.43
N ASN A 375 18.46 -26.56 7.57
CA ASN A 375 17.86 -27.88 7.86
C ASN A 375 18.60 -29.06 7.22
N THR A 376 19.92 -29.13 7.43
CA THR A 376 20.78 -30.18 6.89
C THR A 376 21.50 -30.90 8.03
N LYS A 377 22.17 -32.02 7.70
CA LYS A 377 22.93 -32.82 8.66
C LYS A 377 23.96 -31.94 9.37
N GLY A 378 24.02 -32.05 10.70
CA GLY A 378 24.92 -31.24 11.54
C GLY A 378 24.38 -29.85 11.92
N LEU A 379 23.26 -29.38 11.36
CA LEU A 379 22.62 -28.10 11.72
C LEU A 379 21.29 -28.28 12.44
N SER A 380 21.15 -29.36 13.21
CA SER A 380 19.96 -29.58 14.02
C SER A 380 19.88 -28.55 15.16
N ALA A 381 18.66 -28.30 15.66
CA ALA A 381 18.46 -27.38 16.77
C ALA A 381 19.25 -27.78 18.02
N SER A 382 19.43 -29.09 18.28
CA SER A 382 20.26 -29.59 19.39
C SER A 382 21.74 -29.30 19.15
N THR A 383 22.27 -29.63 17.96
CA THR A 383 23.69 -29.37 17.63
C THR A 383 24.06 -27.89 17.74
N ILE A 384 23.18 -26.99 17.28
CA ILE A 384 23.40 -25.56 17.42
C ILE A 384 23.31 -25.16 18.90
N SER A 385 22.39 -25.74 19.67
CA SER A 385 22.22 -25.44 21.11
C SER A 385 23.50 -25.67 21.90
N ASP A 386 24.28 -26.70 21.58
CA ASP A 386 25.51 -27.02 22.31
C ASP A 386 26.50 -25.85 22.26
N VAL A 387 26.80 -25.32 21.06
CA VAL A 387 27.70 -24.17 20.86
C VAL A 387 27.13 -22.89 21.48
N PHE A 388 25.83 -22.71 21.35
CA PHE A 388 25.13 -21.51 21.78
C PHE A 388 25.03 -21.49 23.34
N SER A 389 24.83 -22.63 24.00
CA SER A 389 24.63 -22.75 25.45
C SER A 389 25.88 -22.54 26.30
N ASP A 390 27.07 -22.62 25.70
CA ASP A 390 28.34 -22.54 26.39
C ASP A 390 28.68 -21.07 26.75
N ARG A 391 28.22 -20.64 27.93
CA ARG A 391 28.17 -19.22 28.34
C ARG A 391 29.49 -18.64 28.88
N PHE A 392 30.57 -19.41 29.00
CA PHE A 392 31.71 -19.01 29.85
C PHE A 392 33.06 -18.77 29.15
N GLY A 393 33.12 -18.75 27.81
CA GLY A 393 34.36 -18.49 27.04
C GLY A 393 34.24 -17.57 25.82
N LYS A 394 33.26 -16.66 25.83
CA LYS A 394 32.50 -16.14 24.66
C LYS A 394 33.26 -15.52 23.47
N ASP A 395 34.48 -15.00 23.63
CA ASP A 395 35.24 -14.43 22.50
C ASP A 395 36.31 -15.38 21.93
N LYS A 396 36.71 -16.40 22.71
CA LYS A 396 37.79 -17.30 22.32
C LYS A 396 37.30 -18.50 21.50
N SER A 397 36.02 -18.89 21.62
CA SER A 397 35.53 -20.12 21.00
C SER A 397 35.39 -20.03 19.48
N TYR A 398 34.82 -18.95 18.92
CA TYR A 398 34.72 -18.83 17.46
C TYR A 398 36.08 -18.52 16.81
N SER A 399 36.95 -17.77 17.49
CA SER A 399 38.28 -17.40 16.96
C SER A 399 39.25 -18.59 16.91
N SER A 400 39.01 -19.64 17.70
CA SER A 400 39.73 -20.92 17.61
C SER A 400 39.08 -21.93 16.68
N GLU A 401 37.78 -21.82 16.41
CA GLU A 401 37.00 -22.83 15.69
C GLU A 401 36.71 -22.45 14.23
N LEU A 402 36.81 -21.15 13.88
CA LEU A 402 36.79 -20.68 12.50
C LEU A 402 38.20 -20.59 11.91
N PRO A 403 38.38 -20.77 10.60
CA PRO A 403 39.65 -20.53 9.93
C PRO A 403 40.18 -19.12 10.23
N ARG A 404 41.42 -19.00 10.68
CA ARG A 404 42.01 -17.70 11.07
C ARG A 404 41.92 -16.65 9.96
N SER A 405 42.19 -17.03 8.72
CA SER A 405 42.08 -16.15 7.55
C SER A 405 40.64 -15.72 7.23
N LEU A 406 39.64 -16.48 7.68
CA LEU A 406 38.24 -16.06 7.62
C LEU A 406 37.91 -15.07 8.74
N VAL A 407 38.40 -15.33 9.96
CA VAL A 407 38.23 -14.41 11.10
C VAL A 407 38.86 -13.04 10.80
N ASP A 408 40.06 -13.01 10.24
CA ASP A 408 40.73 -11.76 9.84
C ASP A 408 39.87 -10.98 8.83
N LYS A 409 39.39 -11.64 7.77
CA LYS A 409 38.49 -11.03 6.77
C LYS A 409 37.17 -10.53 7.34
N ILE A 410 36.63 -11.22 8.35
CA ILE A 410 35.40 -10.83 9.02
C ILE A 410 35.63 -9.60 9.91
N ASN A 411 36.77 -9.52 10.60
CA ASN A 411 37.13 -8.39 11.46
C ASN A 411 37.49 -7.12 10.70
N ASP A 412 37.88 -7.24 9.43
CA ASP A 412 38.14 -6.11 8.53
C ASP A 412 36.84 -5.41 8.03
N ILE A 413 35.66 -5.94 8.37
CA ILE A 413 34.32 -5.43 8.00
C ILE A 413 33.64 -4.72 9.17
#